data_AF-A0A651F7Z5-F1
#
_entry.id   AF-A0A651F7Z5-F1
#
_cell.length_a   1.000
_cell.length_b   1.000
_cell.length_c   1.000
_cell.angle_alpha   90.00
_cell.angle_beta   90.00
_cell.angle_gamma   90.00
#
_symmetry.space_group_name_H-M   'P 1'
#
loop_
_entity.id
_entity.type
_entity.pdbx_description
1 polymer ?
#
loop_
_entity_poly.entity_id
_entity_poly.type
_entity_poly.pdbx_seq_one_letter_code
_entity_poly.pdbx_strand_id
1 'polypeptide(L)' 'MSKSSASASAGRRRGPRVAEPRGCPICGKPPDAALRPFCSRRCADVDLARWLRGDYAVPAVEDDAGMEGVSGDDGE' A
#
# COMPACT_ATOMS: atom_id res chain seq x y z
N MET A 1 -9.54 -29.39 47.78
CA MET A 1 -10.10 -29.30 46.41
C MET A 1 -9.17 -28.44 45.56
N SER A 2 -8.37 -29.04 44.67
CA SER A 2 -7.41 -28.32 43.82
C SER A 2 -8.08 -27.87 42.53
N LYS A 3 -8.22 -26.55 42.32
CA LYS A 3 -8.68 -25.99 41.05
C LYS A 3 -7.58 -25.10 40.49
N SER A 4 -6.77 -25.70 39.61
CA SER A 4 -5.87 -24.99 38.70
C SER A 4 -6.70 -24.13 37.75
N SER A 5 -6.25 -22.90 37.49
CA SER A 5 -6.75 -22.11 36.37
C SER A 5 -5.54 -21.66 35.55
N ALA A 6 -5.40 -22.24 34.36
CA ALA A 6 -4.44 -21.82 33.36
C ALA A 6 -5.02 -20.62 32.61
N SER A 7 -4.28 -19.50 32.59
CA SER A 7 -4.63 -18.35 31.76
C SER A 7 -4.10 -18.58 30.34
N ALA A 8 -5.02 -18.72 29.38
CA ALA A 8 -4.70 -18.79 27.97
C ALA A 8 -4.36 -17.37 27.46
N SER A 9 -3.08 -17.10 27.26
CA SER A 9 -2.64 -15.87 26.60
C SER A 9 -3.02 -15.89 25.11
N ALA A 10 -3.96 -15.01 24.74
CA ALA A 10 -4.34 -14.76 23.37
C ALA A 10 -3.10 -14.38 22.52
N GLY A 11 -2.76 -15.22 21.54
CA GLY A 11 -1.67 -14.95 20.61
C GLY A 11 -1.97 -13.71 19.76
N ARG A 12 -1.08 -12.72 19.80
CA ARG A 12 -1.14 -11.55 18.91
C ARG A 12 -1.07 -12.03 17.47
N ARG A 13 -2.10 -11.74 16.67
CA ARG A 13 -2.08 -12.01 15.22
C ARG A 13 -0.99 -11.13 14.60
N ARG A 14 0.06 -11.73 14.03
CA ARG A 14 1.03 -10.99 13.22
C ARG A 14 0.32 -10.58 11.93
N GLY A 15 0.31 -9.27 11.64
CA GLY A 15 -0.20 -8.75 10.38
C GLY A 15 0.55 -9.28 9.16
N PRO A 16 0.02 -9.09 7.94
CA PRO A 16 0.65 -9.59 6.73
C PRO A 16 2.06 -9.00 6.59
N ARG A 17 3.06 -9.88 6.42
CA ARG A 17 4.40 -9.45 6.02
C ARG A 17 4.34 -9.06 4.55
N VAL A 18 4.70 -7.81 4.22
CA VAL A 18 4.82 -7.36 2.83
C VAL A 18 5.83 -8.27 2.14
N ALA A 19 5.35 -9.10 1.21
CA ALA A 19 6.20 -10.05 0.50
C ALA A 19 7.18 -9.28 -0.38
N GLU A 20 8.46 -9.64 -0.31
CA GLU A 20 9.49 -9.08 -1.18
C GLU A 20 9.11 -9.34 -2.65
N PRO A 21 9.17 -8.34 -3.55
CA PRO A 21 8.70 -8.49 -4.92
C PRO A 21 9.51 -9.59 -5.62
N ARG A 22 8.81 -10.61 -6.14
CA ARG A 22 9.42 -11.81 -6.77
C ARG A 22 10.18 -11.51 -8.06
N GLY A 23 10.10 -10.28 -8.56
CA GLY A 23 10.73 -9.81 -9.79
C GLY A 23 10.44 -8.33 -10.04
N CYS A 24 11.00 -7.79 -11.10
CA CYS A 24 10.77 -6.43 -11.56
C CYS A 24 9.27 -6.20 -11.85
N PRO A 25 8.62 -5.18 -11.25
CA PRO A 25 7.17 -4.97 -11.44
C PRO A 25 6.80 -4.55 -12.87
N ILE A 26 7.78 -4.18 -13.69
CA ILE A 26 7.58 -3.74 -15.07
C ILE A 26 7.70 -4.87 -16.09
N CYS A 27 8.57 -5.85 -15.85
CA CYS A 27 8.84 -6.91 -16.83
C CYS A 27 9.11 -8.31 -16.25
N GLY A 28 9.05 -8.49 -14.93
CA GLY A 28 9.18 -9.78 -14.24
C GLY A 28 10.61 -10.31 -14.07
N LYS A 29 11.63 -9.70 -14.68
CA LYS A 29 13.03 -10.13 -14.55
C LYS A 29 13.57 -9.96 -13.11
N PRO A 30 14.61 -10.71 -12.71
CA PRO A 30 15.26 -10.50 -11.42
C PRO A 30 15.68 -9.04 -11.23
N PRO A 31 15.40 -8.43 -10.07
CA PRO A 31 15.80 -7.04 -9.82
C PRO A 31 17.32 -6.94 -9.68
N ASP A 32 17.86 -5.80 -10.10
CA ASP A 32 19.26 -5.46 -9.85
C ASP A 32 19.40 -4.92 -8.43
N ALA A 33 20.45 -5.33 -7.71
CA ALA A 33 20.60 -4.99 -6.30
C ALA A 33 20.63 -3.49 -6.02
N ALA A 34 21.16 -2.69 -6.95
CA ALA A 34 21.24 -1.23 -6.85
C ALA A 34 19.98 -0.51 -7.37
N LEU A 35 19.15 -1.19 -8.16
CA LEU A 35 17.94 -0.62 -8.78
C LEU A 35 16.64 -1.23 -8.28
N ARG A 36 16.67 -2.02 -7.19
CA ARG A 36 15.49 -2.60 -6.57
C ARG A 36 14.40 -1.54 -6.37
N PRO A 37 13.13 -1.83 -6.74
CA PRO A 37 12.60 -3.14 -7.12
C PRO A 37 12.76 -3.50 -8.63
N PHE A 38 13.50 -2.73 -9.42
CA PHE A 38 13.59 -2.89 -10.88
C PHE A 38 14.83 -3.66 -11.33
N CYS A 39 14.78 -4.19 -12.56
CA CYS A 39 15.92 -4.87 -13.18
C CYS A 39 16.86 -3.93 -13.96
N SER A 40 16.46 -2.68 -14.23
CA SER A 40 17.25 -1.70 -14.99
C SER A 40 16.70 -0.28 -14.85
N ARG A 41 17.54 0.73 -15.19
CA ARG A 41 17.12 2.14 -15.22
C ARG A 41 15.92 2.33 -16.15
N ARG A 42 15.93 1.71 -17.33
CA ARG A 42 14.81 1.77 -18.28
C ARG A 42 13.49 1.30 -17.68
N CYS A 43 13.48 0.27 -16.82
CA CYS A 43 12.24 -0.15 -16.15
C CYS A 43 11.79 0.87 -15.10
N ALA A 44 12.72 1.47 -14.34
CA ALA A 44 12.38 2.55 -13.41
C ALA A 44 11.78 3.77 -14.14
N ASP A 45 12.35 4.15 -15.28
CA ASP A 45 11.85 5.28 -16.08
C ASP A 45 10.45 5.00 -16.65
N VAL A 46 10.17 3.76 -17.06
CA VAL A 46 8.84 3.34 -17.53
C VAL A 46 7.82 3.41 -16.40
N ASP A 47 8.19 2.98 -15.20
CA ASP A 47 7.33 3.09 -14.01
C ASP A 47 7.00 4.55 -13.71
N LEU A 48 8.02 5.41 -13.69
CA LEU A 48 7.84 6.86 -13.51
C LEU A 48 6.91 7.45 -14.59
N ALA A 49 7.05 7.02 -15.84
CA ALA A 49 6.17 7.48 -16.90
C ALA A 49 4.70 7.04 -16.68
N ARG A 50 4.46 5.84 -16.11
CA ARG A 50 3.10 5.39 -15.73
C ARG A 50 2.51 6.25 -14.63
N TRP A 51 3.32 6.62 -13.64
CA TRP A 51 2.93 7.58 -12.61
C TRP A 51 2.52 8.92 -13.21
N LEU A 52 3.37 9.50 -14.07
CA LEU A 52 3.13 10.82 -14.65
C LEU A 52 1.93 10.85 -15.60
N ARG A 53 1.55 9.72 -16.19
CA ARG A 53 0.33 9.60 -17.01
C ARG A 53 -0.94 9.38 -16.20
N GLY A 54 -0.83 9.11 -14.90
CA GLY A 54 -1.97 8.76 -14.07
C GLY A 54 -2.44 7.31 -14.23
N ASP A 55 -1.59 6.42 -14.79
CA ASP A 55 -1.94 4.99 -14.95
C ASP A 55 -2.14 4.29 -13.59
N TYR A 56 -1.55 4.85 -12.52
CA TYR A 56 -1.71 4.38 -11.13
C TYR A 56 -2.79 5.16 -10.35
N ALA A 57 -3.87 5.58 -11.01
CA ALA A 57 -5.00 6.22 -10.35
C ALA A 57 -5.84 5.21 -9.54
N VAL A 58 -6.26 5.61 -8.33
CA VAL A 58 -7.26 4.89 -7.55
C VAL A 58 -8.64 5.40 -7.97
N PRO A 59 -9.57 4.51 -8.38
CA PRO A 59 -10.91 4.95 -8.74
C PRO A 59 -11.60 5.59 -7.53
N ALA A 60 -12.23 6.75 -7.75
CA ALA A 60 -13.10 7.34 -6.74
C ALA A 60 -14.39 6.53 -6.68
N VAL A 61 -14.81 6.20 -5.46
CA VAL A 61 -16.17 5.73 -5.19
C VAL A 61 -16.91 6.96 -4.67
N GLU A 62 -17.95 7.40 -5.38
CA GLU A 62 -18.86 8.42 -4.83
C GLU A 62 -19.69 7.73 -3.75
N ASP A 63 -19.26 7.84 -2.49
CA ASP A 63 -20.16 7.61 -1.36
C ASP A 63 -21.11 8.82 -1.29
N ASP A 64 -22.36 8.62 -1.68
CA ASP A 64 -23.47 9.61 -1.60
C ASP A 64 -23.80 10.05 -0.14
N ALA A 65 -22.94 9.72 0.83
CA ALA A 65 -23.10 10.03 2.24
C ALA A 65 -21.74 10.45 2.84
N GLY A 66 -21.37 11.74 2.76
CA GLY A 66 -20.24 12.21 3.56
C GLY A 66 -19.55 13.53 3.24
N MET A 67 -20.07 14.39 2.36
CA MET A 67 -19.55 15.77 2.24
C MET A 67 -20.66 16.80 2.41
N GLU A 68 -21.14 16.94 3.65
CA GLU A 68 -21.81 18.15 4.10
C GLU A 68 -20.81 19.05 4.87
N GLY A 69 -20.63 20.27 4.38
CA GLY A 69 -20.25 21.42 5.20
C GLY A 69 -18.76 21.67 5.47
N VAL A 70 -18.10 22.38 4.55
CA VAL A 70 -17.30 23.53 4.97
C VAL A 70 -17.63 24.72 4.08
N SER A 71 -18.72 25.39 4.42
CA SER A 71 -18.92 26.79 4.02
C SER A 71 -17.87 27.60 4.79
N GLY A 72 -16.82 28.04 4.08
CA GLY A 72 -15.95 29.10 4.57
C GLY A 72 -16.79 30.36 4.69
N ASP A 73 -17.03 30.79 5.91
CA ASP A 73 -17.60 32.08 6.28
C ASP A 73 -16.63 33.19 5.85
N ASP A 74 -17.08 34.05 4.95
CA ASP A 74 -16.41 35.29 4.54
C ASP A 74 -16.36 36.25 5.74
N GLY A 75 -15.20 36.31 6.40
CA GLY A 75 -14.91 37.25 7.49
C GLY A 75 -13.87 38.30 7.10
N GLU A 76 -14.38 39.50 6.77
CA GLU A 76 -13.82 40.88 6.69
C GLU A 76 -12.29 41.11 6.72
#